data_AF-A0A2T5C5C2-F1
#
_entry.id   AF-A0A2T5C5C2-F1
#
_cell.length_a   1.000
_cell.length_b   1.000
_cell.length_c   1.000
_cell.angle_alpha   90.00
_cell.angle_beta   90.00
_cell.angle_gamma   90.00
#
_symmetry.space_group_name_H-M   'P 1'
#
loop_
_entity.id
_entity.type
_entity.pdbx_description
1 polymer ?
#
loop_
_entity_poly.entity_id
_entity_poly.type
_entity_poly.pdbx_seq_one_letter_code
_entity_poly.pdbx_strand_id
1 'polypeptide(L)'
;MLLGYKQKLIKQNNMARNYNTDKKGNSWAETTKQAVWEKGRPIPNFAPEEWRWDVCGKVMQYSQYGNRESEHGWEVDHINPVSNGGSDELDNLQPLNWKNNTHKGDLIEWEHRKN
;
A
#
# COMPACT_ATOMS: atom_id res chain seq x y z
N MET A 1 -20.39 3.18 42.99
CA MET A 1 -19.36 4.11 42.48
C MET A 1 -18.44 3.36 41.53
N LEU A 2 -18.50 3.73 40.25
CA LEU A 2 -17.86 3.11 39.09
C LEU A 2 -16.40 3.57 38.95
N LEU A 3 -15.42 2.80 39.41
CA LEU A 3 -13.99 3.12 39.19
C LEU A 3 -13.12 1.92 38.76
N GLY A 4 -13.71 0.78 38.39
CA GLY A 4 -12.94 -0.43 38.03
C GLY A 4 -12.84 -0.76 36.52
N TYR A 5 -13.67 -0.16 35.67
CA TYR A 5 -13.82 -0.60 34.26
C TYR A 5 -13.04 0.23 33.23
N LYS A 6 -12.38 1.33 33.63
CA LYS A 6 -11.70 2.22 32.68
C LYS A 6 -10.24 1.85 32.36
N GLN A 7 -9.66 0.85 33.02
CA GLN A 7 -8.24 0.50 32.80
C GLN A 7 -8.01 -0.66 31.80
N LYS A 8 -9.06 -1.30 31.27
CA LYS A 8 -8.93 -2.54 30.47
C LYS A 8 -9.14 -2.40 28.94
N LEU A 9 -9.16 -1.18 28.40
CA LEU A 9 -9.39 -0.95 26.95
C LEU A 9 -8.32 -0.13 26.22
N ILE A 10 -7.11 0.02 26.78
CA ILE A 10 -6.00 0.74 26.11
C ILE A 10 -4.81 -0.18 25.86
N LYS A 11 -5.09 -1.43 25.51
CA LYS A 11 -4.13 -2.35 24.88
C LYS A 11 -4.74 -2.92 23.61
N GLN A 12 -5.06 -2.05 22.65
CA GLN A 12 -5.05 -2.49 21.26
C GLN A 12 -3.64 -2.27 20.74
N ASN A 13 -2.93 -3.40 20.68
CA ASN A 13 -1.61 -3.61 20.13
C ASN A 13 -1.25 -2.63 19.01
N ASN A 14 -0.33 -1.72 19.32
CA ASN A 14 0.39 -0.90 18.36
C ASN A 14 1.45 -1.78 17.65
N MET A 15 1.01 -2.89 17.04
CA MET A 15 1.85 -3.69 16.15
C MET A 15 1.78 -2.99 14.80
N ALA A 16 2.92 -2.49 14.30
CA ALA A 16 3.01 -2.00 12.93
C ALA A 16 2.44 -3.08 12.01
N ARG A 17 1.44 -2.72 11.19
CA ARG A 17 0.84 -3.66 10.25
C ARG A 17 1.91 -4.19 9.30
N ASN A 18 1.80 -5.46 8.95
CA ASN A 18 2.61 -6.02 7.88
C ASN A 18 2.26 -5.34 6.55
N TYR A 19 3.28 -4.97 5.80
CA TYR A 19 3.12 -4.36 4.48
C TYR A 19 2.38 -5.30 3.52
N ASN A 20 1.76 -4.73 2.49
CA ASN A 20 1.16 -5.49 1.40
C ASN A 20 0.05 -6.47 1.85
N THR A 21 -0.74 -6.06 2.85
CA THR A 21 -1.87 -6.83 3.39
C THR A 21 -3.17 -6.03 3.36
N ASP A 22 -4.31 -6.73 3.33
CA ASP A 22 -5.63 -6.13 3.55
C ASP A 22 -5.78 -5.62 5.00
N LYS A 23 -6.87 -4.93 5.35
CA LYS A 23 -7.08 -4.39 6.71
C LYS A 23 -7.11 -5.45 7.81
N LYS A 24 -7.37 -6.71 7.46
CA LYS A 24 -7.42 -7.87 8.38
C LYS A 24 -6.05 -8.56 8.51
N GLY A 25 -5.07 -8.18 7.69
CA GLY A 25 -3.72 -8.73 7.68
C GLY A 25 -3.53 -9.91 6.72
N ASN A 26 -4.47 -10.16 5.80
CA ASN A 26 -4.34 -11.21 4.79
C ASN A 26 -3.61 -10.70 3.55
N SER A 27 -3.03 -11.63 2.79
CA SER A 27 -2.49 -11.35 1.46
C SER A 27 -3.61 -11.01 0.47
N TRP A 28 -3.32 -10.12 -0.47
CA TRP A 28 -4.24 -9.78 -1.56
C TRP A 28 -4.44 -10.92 -2.54
N ALA A 29 -5.70 -11.12 -2.96
CA ALA A 29 -6.03 -12.02 -4.07
C ALA A 29 -5.42 -11.51 -5.37
N GLU A 30 -5.10 -12.42 -6.29
CA GLU A 30 -4.46 -12.06 -7.57
C GLU A 30 -5.31 -11.09 -8.40
N THR A 31 -6.63 -11.26 -8.40
CA THR A 31 -7.56 -10.34 -9.06
C THR A 31 -7.50 -8.93 -8.51
N THR A 32 -7.30 -8.77 -7.20
CA THR A 32 -7.09 -7.45 -6.57
C THR A 32 -5.76 -6.86 -6.96
N LYS A 33 -4.67 -7.65 -6.97
CA LYS A 33 -3.36 -7.17 -7.41
C LYS A 33 -3.40 -6.66 -8.85
N GLN A 34 -4.05 -7.41 -9.75
CA GLN A 34 -4.21 -7.01 -11.14
C GLN A 34 -5.03 -5.71 -11.26
N ALA A 35 -6.16 -5.61 -10.57
CA ALA A 35 -7.00 -4.41 -10.59
C ALA A 35 -6.25 -3.17 -10.04
N VAL A 36 -5.44 -3.35 -9.00
CA VAL A 36 -4.59 -2.28 -8.45
C VAL A 36 -3.47 -1.93 -9.42
N TRP A 37 -2.79 -2.92 -10.00
CA TRP A 37 -1.73 -2.72 -11.00
C TRP A 37 -2.18 -1.85 -12.17
N GLU A 38 -3.40 -2.09 -12.67
CA GLU A 38 -3.98 -1.36 -13.79
C GLU A 38 -4.14 0.15 -13.52
N LYS A 39 -4.15 0.58 -12.24
CA LYS A 39 -4.16 2.00 -11.84
C LYS A 39 -2.78 2.68 -11.99
N GLY A 40 -1.70 1.91 -12.12
CA GLY A 40 -0.37 2.44 -12.39
C GLY A 40 -0.30 3.11 -13.77
N ARG A 41 0.54 4.14 -13.93
CA ARG A 41 0.66 4.84 -15.21
C ARG A 41 1.44 4.00 -16.22
N PRO A 42 0.94 3.78 -17.44
CA PRO A 42 1.70 3.04 -18.46
C PRO A 42 2.96 3.81 -18.86
N ILE A 43 4.03 3.08 -19.12
CA ILE A 43 5.30 3.63 -19.62
C ILE A 43 5.28 3.56 -21.16
N PRO A 44 5.48 4.67 -21.89
CA PRO A 44 5.53 4.66 -23.34
C PRO A 44 6.57 3.66 -23.85
N ASN A 45 6.18 2.85 -24.84
CA ASN A 45 7.01 1.81 -25.48
C ASN A 45 7.35 0.59 -24.60
N PHE A 46 6.69 0.40 -23.45
CA PHE A 46 6.77 -0.84 -22.66
C PHE A 46 5.42 -1.52 -22.58
N ALA A 47 5.42 -2.84 -22.37
CA ALA A 47 4.23 -3.65 -22.15
C ALA A 47 3.55 -3.25 -20.82
N PRO A 48 2.33 -2.66 -20.82
CA PRO A 48 1.69 -2.17 -19.60
C PRO A 48 1.25 -3.28 -18.64
N GLU A 49 1.16 -4.52 -19.10
CA GLU A 49 0.96 -5.71 -18.28
C GLU A 49 2.21 -6.05 -17.44
N GLU A 50 3.40 -5.64 -17.89
CA GLU A 50 4.65 -5.91 -17.19
C GLU A 50 5.22 -4.68 -16.47
N TRP A 51 5.12 -3.49 -17.08
CA TRP A 51 5.84 -2.29 -16.63
C TRP A 51 4.93 -1.08 -16.49
N ARG A 52 4.97 -0.45 -15.32
CA ARG A 52 4.22 0.78 -15.01
C ARG A 52 5.01 1.69 -14.11
N TRP A 53 4.72 2.99 -14.17
CA TRP A 53 5.10 3.93 -13.13
C TRP A 53 4.07 3.93 -12.01
N ASP A 54 4.53 4.06 -10.77
CA ASP A 54 3.65 4.48 -9.68
C ASP A 54 3.27 5.96 -9.81
N VAL A 55 2.46 6.45 -8.87
CA VAL A 55 2.03 7.86 -8.83
C VAL A 55 3.19 8.85 -8.66
N CYS A 56 4.31 8.43 -8.06
CA CYS A 56 5.55 9.21 -7.93
C CYS A 56 6.46 9.19 -9.16
N GLY A 57 6.24 8.27 -10.09
CA GLY A 57 7.10 8.11 -11.28
C GLY A 57 8.20 7.05 -11.11
N LYS A 58 8.19 6.26 -10.04
CA LYS A 58 9.09 5.11 -9.91
C LYS A 58 8.58 3.96 -10.76
N VAL A 59 9.50 3.33 -11.49
CA VAL A 59 9.22 2.15 -12.32
C VAL A 59 8.95 0.95 -11.44
N MET A 60 7.91 0.21 -11.78
CA MET A 60 7.52 -1.05 -11.16
C MET A 60 7.44 -2.13 -12.24
N GLN A 61 7.65 -3.38 -11.84
CA GLN A 61 7.45 -4.55 -12.69
C GLN A 61 6.44 -5.50 -12.05
N TYR A 62 5.41 -5.93 -12.78
CA TYR A 62 4.30 -6.73 -12.23
C TYR A 62 4.80 -7.97 -11.45
N SER A 63 5.75 -8.70 -12.04
CA SER A 63 6.35 -9.92 -11.45
C SER A 63 7.14 -9.68 -10.17
N GLN A 64 7.46 -8.43 -9.82
CA GLN A 64 8.21 -8.04 -8.61
C GLN A 64 7.28 -7.66 -7.45
N TYR A 65 6.02 -8.06 -7.50
CA TYR A 65 5.07 -7.84 -6.41
C TYR A 65 5.60 -8.36 -5.08
N GLY A 66 5.65 -7.49 -4.07
CA GLY A 66 6.16 -7.77 -2.73
C GLY A 66 7.69 -7.96 -2.64
N ASN A 67 8.43 -7.85 -3.74
CA ASN A 67 9.88 -8.03 -3.73
C ASN A 67 10.61 -6.72 -3.36
N ARG A 68 11.00 -6.58 -2.09
CA ARG A 68 11.76 -5.41 -1.61
C ARG A 68 13.26 -5.45 -1.92
N GLU A 69 13.76 -6.52 -2.51
CA GLU A 69 15.17 -6.60 -2.97
C GLU A 69 15.33 -6.05 -4.40
N SER A 70 14.24 -5.95 -5.15
CA SER A 70 14.23 -5.39 -6.51
C SER A 70 14.03 -3.88 -6.50
N GLU A 71 14.73 -3.14 -7.37
CA GLU A 71 14.44 -1.72 -7.59
C GLU A 71 13.01 -1.48 -8.09
N HIS A 72 12.45 -2.46 -8.79
CA HIS A 72 11.12 -2.40 -9.43
C HIS A 72 10.03 -3.10 -8.63
N GLY A 73 10.32 -3.49 -7.39
CA GLY A 73 9.32 -4.09 -6.51
C GLY A 73 8.20 -3.12 -6.19
N TRP A 74 7.00 -3.67 -6.03
CA TRP A 74 5.81 -2.88 -5.75
C TRP A 74 4.88 -3.61 -4.81
N GLU A 75 4.00 -2.85 -4.17
CA GLU A 75 3.03 -3.34 -3.19
C GLU A 75 1.68 -2.64 -3.43
N VAL A 76 0.62 -3.24 -2.90
CA VAL A 76 -0.65 -2.53 -2.74
C VAL A 76 -0.53 -1.58 -1.56
N ASP A 77 -0.73 -0.29 -1.80
CA ASP A 77 -0.81 0.76 -0.78
C ASP A 77 -2.25 1.25 -0.62
N HIS A 78 -2.60 1.64 0.60
CA HIS A 78 -3.84 2.33 0.92
C HIS A 78 -3.62 3.85 0.82
N ILE A 79 -4.28 4.52 -0.12
CA ILE A 79 -4.20 5.98 -0.32
C ILE A 79 -4.52 6.70 1.00
N ASN A 80 -5.71 6.49 1.55
CA ASN A 80 -6.01 6.78 2.95
C ASN A 80 -5.60 5.55 3.80
N PRO A 81 -4.63 5.66 4.71
CA PRO A 81 -4.14 4.53 5.47
C PRO A 81 -5.22 3.96 6.40
N VAL A 82 -5.11 2.66 6.71
CA VAL A 82 -6.04 1.95 7.61
C VAL A 82 -6.08 2.58 9.00
N SER A 83 -4.95 3.09 9.49
CA SER A 83 -4.83 3.83 10.76
C SER A 83 -5.72 5.08 10.81
N ASN A 84 -6.05 5.65 9.65
CA ASN A 84 -6.99 6.76 9.47
C ASN A 84 -8.35 6.32 8.88
N GLY A 85 -8.73 5.05 9.09
CA GLY A 85 -10.03 4.53 8.66
C GLY A 85 -10.13 4.19 7.17
N GLY A 86 -9.00 4.08 6.46
CA GLY A 86 -8.94 3.61 5.08
C GLY A 86 -9.63 2.26 4.85
N SER A 87 -10.29 2.13 3.70
CA SER A 87 -10.95 0.90 3.26
C SER A 87 -10.07 0.04 2.34
N ASP A 88 -10.39 -1.25 2.22
CA ASP A 88 -9.80 -2.15 1.22
C ASP A 88 -10.49 -2.06 -0.15
N GLU A 89 -11.45 -1.13 -0.31
CA GLU A 89 -12.11 -0.86 -1.58
C GLU A 89 -11.10 -0.34 -2.61
N LEU A 90 -11.25 -0.79 -3.86
CA LEU A 90 -10.29 -0.54 -4.94
C LEU A 90 -9.99 0.96 -5.17
N ASP A 91 -10.96 1.84 -4.93
CA ASP A 91 -10.78 3.30 -5.05
C ASP A 91 -9.73 3.84 -4.07
N ASN A 92 -9.59 3.21 -2.90
CA ASN A 92 -8.61 3.57 -1.88
C ASN A 92 -7.27 2.83 -2.04
N LEU A 93 -7.13 1.94 -3.03
CA LEU A 93 -5.90 1.18 -3.24
C LEU A 93 -5.09 1.76 -4.41
N GLN A 94 -3.76 1.71 -4.33
CA GLN A 94 -2.88 2.10 -5.44
C GLN A 94 -1.64 1.20 -5.52
N PRO A 95 -1.08 0.99 -6.73
CA PRO A 95 0.20 0.33 -6.85
C PRO A 95 1.28 1.35 -6.50
N LEU A 96 2.18 0.97 -5.60
CA LEU A 96 3.25 1.85 -5.15
C LEU A 96 4.57 1.10 -5.10
N ASN A 97 5.65 1.74 -5.57
CA ASN A 97 6.98 1.17 -5.41
C ASN A 97 7.27 0.99 -3.91
N TRP A 98 7.86 -0.15 -3.51
CA TRP A 98 8.02 -0.49 -2.10
C TRP A 98 8.84 0.55 -1.32
N LYS A 99 9.79 1.24 -1.98
CA LYS A 99 10.55 2.33 -1.34
C LYS A 99 9.63 3.50 -1.05
N ASN A 100 8.81 3.91 -2.00
CA ASN A 100 7.84 4.98 -1.82
C ASN A 100 6.79 4.62 -0.76
N ASN A 101 6.30 3.38 -0.77
CA ASN A 101 5.37 2.89 0.26
C ASN A 101 5.98 2.93 1.66
N THR A 102 7.24 2.52 1.78
CA THR A 102 7.99 2.58 3.05
C THR A 102 8.15 4.02 3.56
N HIS A 103 8.38 4.99 2.65
CA HIS A 103 8.49 6.41 3.03
C HIS A 103 7.13 7.02 3.37
N LYS A 104 6.05 6.61 2.70
CA LYS A 104 4.69 7.07 2.95
C LYS A 104 4.18 6.61 4.33
N GLY A 105 4.28 5.31 4.62
CA GLY A 105 3.74 4.74 5.86
C GLY A 105 2.27 5.12 6.09
N ASP A 106 1.97 5.59 7.30
CA ASP A 106 0.63 6.01 7.74
C ASP A 106 0.30 7.49 7.44
N LEU A 107 1.04 8.15 6.55
CA LEU A 107 0.81 9.55 6.19
C LEU A 107 -0.29 9.67 5.11
N ILE A 108 -1.25 10.58 5.35
CA ILE A 108 -2.31 10.96 4.39
C ILE A 108 -1.76 11.95 3.37
N GLU A 109 -1.10 12.99 3.86
CA GLU A 109 -0.45 14.02 3.05
C GLU A 109 1.02 13.64 2.92
N TRP A 110 1.34 12.96 1.83
CA TRP A 110 2.72 12.71 1.46
C TRP A 110 2.95 13.35 0.10
N GLU A 111 3.95 14.24 0.03
CA GLU A 111 4.33 14.81 -1.24
C GLU A 111 4.93 13.70 -2.11
N HIS A 112 4.36 13.52 -3.30
CA HIS A 112 4.96 12.73 -4.36
C HIS A 112 6.29 13.39 -4.74
N ARG A 113 7.37 13.14 -4.00
CA ARG A 113 8.69 13.65 -4.33
C ARG A 113 9.08 13.05 -5.68
N LYS A 114 8.93 13.87 -6.71
CA LYS A 114 9.46 13.60 -8.05
C LYS A 114 10.96 13.82 -7.93
N ASN A 115 11.68 12.75 -7.64
CA ASN A 115 13.14 12.74 -7.73
C ASN A 115 13.54 12.86 -9.21
#